data_AF-A0A0D0D052-F1
#
_entry.id   AF-A0A0D0D052-F1
#
_cell.length_a   1.000
_cell.length_b   1.000
_cell.length_c   1.000
_cell.angle_alpha   90.00
_cell.angle_beta   90.00
_cell.angle_gamma   90.00
#
_symmetry.space_group_name_H-M   'P 1'
#
loop_
_entity.id
_entity.type
_entity.pdbx_description
1 polymer ?
#
loop_
_entity_poly.entity_id
_entity_poly.type
_entity_poly.pdbx_seq_one_letter_code
_entity_poly.pdbx_strand_id
1 'polypeptide(L)' 'MRPGATNTDLPSTHDIATFIHNSFVDFIKQLKIDIQSPAAGCVSTTMDLWSVNQTKAAFFGLTAH' A
#
# COMPACT_ATOMS: atom_id res chain seq x y z
N MET A 1 -16.85 20.83 2.87
CA MET A 1 -17.19 20.71 1.44
C MET A 1 -16.78 21.98 0.72
N ARG A 2 -16.10 21.87 -0.43
CA ARG A 2 -15.77 23.04 -1.26
C ARG A 2 -17.06 23.57 -1.90
N PRO A 3 -17.35 24.88 -1.87
CA PRO A 3 -18.54 25.42 -2.53
C PRO A 3 -18.53 25.04 -4.01
N GLY A 4 -19.63 24.43 -4.49
CA GLY A 4 -19.79 24.01 -5.88
C GLY A 4 -19.31 22.60 -6.23
N ALA A 5 -18.76 21.83 -5.27
CA ALA A 5 -18.46 20.42 -5.51
C ALA A 5 -19.75 19.59 -5.57
N THR A 6 -19.84 18.75 -6.59
CA THR A 6 -20.94 17.83 -6.88
C THR A 6 -20.46 16.38 -6.80
N ASN A 7 -21.38 15.41 -6.82
CA ASN A 7 -21.02 13.99 -6.73
C ASN A 7 -20.16 13.51 -7.90
N THR A 8 -20.20 14.18 -9.06
CA THR A 8 -19.33 13.87 -10.20
C THR A 8 -17.89 14.31 -9.99
N ASP A 9 -17.64 15.18 -9.01
CA ASP A 9 -16.29 15.61 -8.63
C ASP A 9 -15.63 14.62 -7.65
N LEU A 10 -16.40 13.63 -7.15
CA LEU A 10 -15.87 12.57 -6.31
C LEU A 10 -15.33 11.43 -7.18
N PRO A 11 -14.15 10.88 -6.87
CA PRO A 11 -13.66 9.70 -7.54
C PRO A 11 -14.61 8.54 -7.28
N SER A 12 -14.87 7.74 -8.31
CA SER A 12 -15.67 6.53 -8.16
C SER A 12 -14.92 5.48 -7.34
N THR A 13 -15.63 4.46 -6.88
CA THR A 13 -15.00 3.29 -6.26
C THR A 13 -13.96 2.65 -7.17
N HIS A 14 -14.18 2.66 -8.48
CA HIS A 14 -13.24 2.12 -9.45
C HIS A 14 -11.97 2.97 -9.54
N ASP A 15 -12.10 4.29 -9.53
CA ASP A 15 -10.96 5.22 -9.57
C ASP A 15 -10.10 5.07 -8.31
N ILE A 16 -10.74 4.97 -7.14
CA ILE A 16 -10.04 4.76 -5.86
C ILE A 16 -9.32 3.41 -5.86
N ALA A 17 -10.00 2.33 -6.26
CA ALA A 17 -9.39 0.99 -6.29
C ALA A 17 -8.19 0.94 -7.25
N THR A 18 -8.31 1.57 -8.42
CA THR A 18 -7.22 1.66 -9.41
C THR A 18 -6.05 2.47 -8.87
N PHE A 19 -6.32 3.60 -8.23
CA PHE A 19 -5.29 4.43 -7.60
C PHE A 19 -4.54 3.66 -6.51
N ILE A 20 -5.25 2.95 -5.62
CA ILE A 20 -4.65 2.15 -4.55
C ILE A 20 -3.77 1.03 -5.15
N HIS A 21 -4.28 0.32 -6.17
CA HIS A 21 -3.54 -0.75 -6.83
C HIS A 21 -2.24 -0.24 -7.44
N ASN A 22 -2.31 0.84 -8.24
CA ASN A 22 -1.14 1.42 -8.89
C ASN A 22 -0.12 1.92 -7.87
N SER A 23 -0.59 2.63 -6.84
CA SER A 23 0.27 3.13 -5.76
C SER A 23 0.99 2.00 -5.02
N PHE A 24 0.30 0.89 -4.75
CA PHE A 24 0.91 -0.29 -4.13
C PHE A 24 1.96 -0.95 -5.04
N VAL A 25 1.65 -1.08 -6.33
CA VAL A 25 2.60 -1.62 -7.32
C VAL A 25 3.86 -0.77 -7.39
N ASP A 26 3.74 0.55 -7.42
CA ASP A 26 4.88 1.45 -7.48
C ASP A 26 5.71 1.44 -6.20
N PHE A 27 5.05 1.36 -5.02
CA PHE A 27 5.73 1.14 -3.75
C PHE A 27 6.60 -0.12 -3.77
N ILE A 28 6.06 -1.26 -4.21
CA ILE A 28 6.82 -2.53 -4.25
C ILE A 28 7.99 -2.46 -5.24
N LYS A 29 7.82 -1.78 -6.39
CA LYS A 29 8.93 -1.55 -7.33
C LYS A 29 10.04 -0.73 -6.69
N GLN A 30 9.69 0.36 -6.01
CA GLN A 30 10.68 1.21 -5.35
C GLN A 30 11.40 0.47 -4.23
N LEU A 31 10.65 -0.23 -3.37
CA LEU A 31 11.23 -1.05 -2.31
C LEU A 31 12.22 -2.08 -2.85
N LYS A 32 11.91 -2.73 -3.98
CA LYS A 32 12.83 -3.66 -4.64
C LYS A 32 14.12 -2.97 -5.08
N ILE A 33 14.02 -1.79 -5.67
CA ILE A 33 15.19 -1.01 -6.09
C ILE A 33 16.04 -0.64 -4.88
N ASP A 34 15.42 -0.17 -3.81
CA ASP A 34 16.11 0.28 -2.60
C ASP A 34 16.83 -0.88 -1.89
N ILE A 35 16.20 -2.06 -1.80
CA ILE A 35 16.82 -3.28 -1.26
C ILE A 35 18.01 -3.74 -2.13
N GLN A 36 17.90 -3.59 -3.45
CA GLN A 36 18.95 -3.99 -4.40
C GLN A 36 20.03 -2.92 -4.58
N SER A 37 19.88 -1.75 -3.93
CA SER A 37 20.83 -0.67 -4.02
C SER A 37 22.17 -1.07 -3.41
N PRO A 38 23.32 -0.72 -4.04
CA PRO A 38 24.64 -0.99 -3.49
C PRO A 38 24.95 -0.19 -2.21
N ALA A 39 24.10 0.77 -1.84
CA ALA A 39 24.16 1.47 -0.56
C ALA A 39 23.62 0.56 0.56
N ALA A 40 24.51 -0.19 1.21
CA ALA A 40 24.14 -1.08 2.30
C ALA A 40 23.58 -0.31 3.52
N GLY A 41 22.49 -0.81 4.11
CA GLY A 41 21.97 -0.37 5.41
C GLY A 41 20.83 0.66 5.40
N CYS A 42 20.28 1.01 4.24
CA CYS A 42 19.21 2.02 4.14
C CYS A 42 17.78 1.47 4.25
N VAL A 43 17.58 0.15 4.23
CA VAL A 43 16.24 -0.46 4.28
C VAL A 43 16.15 -1.40 5.47
N SER A 44 15.17 -1.18 6.33
CA SER A 44 14.76 -2.12 7.37
C SER A 44 13.35 -2.60 7.08
N THR A 45 13.09 -3.91 7.18
CA THR A 45 11.74 -4.44 7.00
C THR A 45 11.27 -5.16 8.26
N THR A 46 10.06 -4.85 8.69
CA THR A 46 9.34 -5.57 9.73
C THR A 46 8.25 -6.39 9.05
N MET A 47 8.26 -7.70 9.28
CA MET A 47 7.23 -8.62 8.79
C MET A 47 6.44 -9.14 9.98
N ASP A 48 5.12 -9.04 9.92
CA ASP A 48 4.22 -9.56 10.92
C ASP A 48 3.27 -10.58 10.31
N LEU A 49 3.01 -11.64 11.07
CA LEU A 49 2.07 -12.68 10.70
C LEU A 49 1.10 -12.84 11.86
N TRP A 50 -0.18 -12.69 11.58
CA TRP A 50 -1.22 -12.90 12.58
C TRP A 50 -2.42 -13.60 11.96
N SER A 51 -3.25 -14.19 12.82
CA SER A 51 -4.52 -14.80 12.40
C SER A 51 -5.65 -14.18 13.20
N VAL A 52 -6.83 -14.12 12.58
CA VAL A 52 -8.04 -13.64 13.25
C VAL A 52 -9.07 -14.75 13.24
N ASN A 53 -9.38 -15.28 14.42
CA ASN A 53 -10.30 -16.42 14.58
C ASN A 53 -11.70 -16.16 14.00
N GLN A 54 -12.16 -14.91 14.03
CA GLN A 54 -13.48 -14.51 13.51
C GLN A 54 -13.57 -14.67 12.00
N THR A 55 -12.51 -14.29 11.27
CA THR A 55 -12.46 -14.40 9.81
C THR A 55 -11.87 -15.72 9.34
N LYS A 56 -11.27 -16.50 10.25
CA LYS A 56 -10.48 -17.71 9.96
C LYS A 56 -9.40 -17.46 8.90
N ALA A 57 -8.92 -16.22 8.81
CA ALA A 57 -7.90 -15.81 7.85
C ALA A 57 -6.56 -15.60 8.56
N ALA A 58 -5.48 -15.88 7.83
CA ALA A 58 -4.13 -15.47 8.16
C ALA A 58 -3.78 -14.22 7.36
N PHE A 59 -3.09 -13.30 8.01
CA PHE A 59 -2.64 -12.04 7.44
C PHE A 59 -1.13 -11.97 7.52
N PHE A 60 -0.54 -11.45 6.45
CA PHE A 60 0.87 -11.11 6.37
C PHE A 60 0.97 -9.61 6.14
N GLY A 61 1.60 -8.90 7.06
CA GLY A 61 1.95 -7.51 6.89
C GLY A 61 3.45 -7.35 6.67
N LEU A 62 3.78 -6.33 5.90
CA LEU A 62 5.14 -5.94 5.62
C LEU A 62 5.22 -4.41 5.74
N THR A 63 6.13 -3.96 6.60
CA THR A 63 6.47 -2.54 6.75
C THR A 63 7.93 -2.38 6.38
N ALA A 64 8.23 -1.48 5.45
CA ALA A 64 9.59 -1.09 5.11
C ALA A 64 9.88 0.32 5.63
N HIS A 65 11.08 0.52 6.19
CA HIS A 65 11.62 1.76 6.72
C HIS A 65 12.88 2.16 5.97
#